data_AF-A0A316DDE6-F1
#
_entry.id   AF-A0A316DDE6-F1
#
_cell.length_a   1.000
_cell.length_b   1.000
_cell.length_c   1.000
_cell.angle_alpha   90.00
_cell.angle_beta   90.00
_cell.angle_gamma   90.00
#
_symmetry.space_group_name_H-M   'P 1'
#
loop_
_entity.id
_entity.type
_entity.pdbx_description
1 polymer ?
#
loop_
_entity_poly.entity_id
_entity_poly.type
_entity_poly.pdbx_seq_one_letter_code
_entity_poly.pdbx_strand_id
1 'polypeptide(L)'
;MPLDQVATGVGWTAGVNLVLLLFGVLIAWYALQAVRWDVFVKNPKSRPAAVLRLLVAVALGYQLMKFVSDYVSMSGLLKHLF
;
A
#
# COMPACT_ATOMS: atom_id res chain seq x y z
N MET A 1 -22.49 20.57 15.56
CA MET A 1 -21.72 20.15 14.38
C MET A 1 -22.63 19.24 13.56
N PRO A 2 -22.80 19.47 12.24
CA PRO A 2 -23.65 18.63 11.40
C PRO A 2 -23.01 17.24 11.23
N LEU A 3 -23.73 16.18 11.59
CA LEU A 3 -23.22 14.79 11.54
C LEU A 3 -23.01 14.30 10.10
N ASP A 4 -23.69 14.91 9.14
CA ASP A 4 -23.63 14.67 7.70
C ASP A 4 -22.28 15.06 7.09
N GLN A 5 -21.71 16.20 7.49
CA GLN A 5 -20.42 16.66 6.94
C GLN A 5 -19.25 15.78 7.37
N VAL A 6 -19.27 15.29 8.61
CA VAL A 6 -18.25 14.37 9.13
C VAL A 6 -18.32 13.02 8.41
N ALA A 7 -19.52 12.50 8.15
CA ALA A 7 -19.72 11.26 7.42
C ALA A 7 -19.23 11.35 5.97
N THR A 8 -19.50 12.47 5.27
CA THR A 8 -19.01 12.67 3.89
C THR A 8 -17.50 12.81 3.80
N GLY A 9 -16.86 13.49 4.77
CA GLY A 9 -15.40 13.65 4.80
C GLY A 9 -14.65 12.34 5.10
N VAL A 10 -15.18 11.53 6.01
CA VAL A 10 -14.61 10.21 6.37
C VAL A 10 -14.81 9.18 5.24
N GLY A 11 -15.96 9.20 4.57
CA GLY A 11 -16.24 8.31 3.44
C GLY A 11 -15.29 8.53 2.25
N TRP A 12 -15.03 9.80 1.90
CA TRP A 12 -14.10 10.14 0.83
C TRP A 12 -12.66 9.71 1.12
N THR A 13 -12.18 10.01 2.33
CA THR A 13 -10.82 9.64 2.74
C THR A 13 -10.62 8.12 2.79
N ALA A 14 -11.61 7.37 3.28
CA ALA A 14 -11.57 5.91 3.26
C ALA A 14 -11.55 5.34 1.83
N GLY A 15 -12.35 5.90 0.92
CA GLY A 15 -12.39 5.49 -0.49
C GLY A 15 -11.04 5.70 -1.19
N VAL A 16 -10.44 6.88 -1.00
CA VAL A 16 -9.10 7.18 -1.54
C VAL A 16 -8.06 6.22 -0.97
N ASN A 17 -8.05 5.99 0.34
CA ASN A 17 -7.10 5.06 0.96
C ASN A 17 -7.23 3.63 0.39
N LEU A 18 -8.45 3.16 0.16
CA LEU A 18 -8.67 1.82 -0.40
C LEU A 18 -8.09 1.69 -1.82
N VAL A 19 -8.37 2.66 -2.69
CA VAL A 19 -7.85 2.68 -4.07
C VAL A 19 -6.33 2.74 -4.07
N LEU A 20 -5.77 3.60 -3.24
CA LEU A 20 -4.34 3.81 -3.16
C LEU A 20 -3.63 2.55 -2.60
N LEU A 21 -4.28 1.80 -1.69
CA LEU A 21 -3.79 0.52 -1.18
C LEU A 21 -3.79 -0.57 -2.28
N LEU A 22 -4.84 -0.64 -3.10
CA LEU A 22 -4.88 -1.54 -4.26
C LEU A 22 -3.78 -1.19 -5.28
N PHE A 23 -3.55 0.10 -5.55
CA PHE A 23 -2.44 0.56 -6.39
C PHE A 23 -1.07 0.19 -5.81
N GLY A 24 -0.88 0.36 -4.50
CA GLY A 24 0.35 -0.05 -3.82
C GLY A 24 0.64 -1.54 -3.97
N VAL A 25 -0.39 -2.39 -3.84
CA VAL A 25 -0.28 -3.83 -4.07
C VAL A 25 0.04 -4.16 -5.54
N LEU A 26 -0.59 -3.48 -6.51
CA LEU A 26 -0.29 -3.67 -7.94
C LEU A 26 1.17 -3.31 -8.27
N ILE A 27 1.66 -2.19 -7.76
CA ILE A 27 3.06 -1.76 -7.96
C ILE A 27 4.02 -2.74 -7.29
N ALA A 28 3.73 -3.15 -6.05
CA ALA A 28 4.53 -4.14 -5.35
C ALA A 28 4.57 -5.46 -6.10
N TRP A 29 3.43 -5.92 -6.64
CA TRP A 29 3.33 -7.12 -7.47
C TRP A 29 4.19 -6.98 -8.74
N TYR A 30 4.16 -5.81 -9.40
CA TYR A 30 4.97 -5.54 -10.59
C TYR A 30 6.47 -5.54 -10.27
N ALA A 31 6.87 -4.86 -9.19
CA ALA A 31 8.25 -4.85 -8.71
C ALA A 31 8.73 -6.26 -8.33
N LEU A 32 7.84 -7.09 -7.79
CA LEU A 32 8.15 -8.46 -7.39
C LEU A 32 8.46 -9.40 -8.56
N GLN A 33 7.96 -9.10 -9.75
CA GLN A 33 8.29 -9.85 -10.96
C GLN A 33 9.74 -9.62 -11.40
N ALA A 34 10.31 -8.44 -11.14
CA ALA A 34 11.70 -8.11 -11.48
C ALA A 34 12.74 -8.75 -10.53
N VAL A 35 12.32 -9.15 -9.32
CA VAL A 35 13.23 -9.79 -8.35
C VAL A 35 13.56 -11.21 -8.82
N ARG A 36 14.84 -11.59 -8.82
CA ARG A 36 15.27 -12.98 -9.08
C ARG A 36 15.05 -13.83 -7.83
N TRP A 37 13.87 -14.44 -7.72
CA TRP A 37 13.53 -15.34 -6.60
C TRP A 37 14.40 -16.59 -6.51
N ASP A 38 15.12 -16.91 -7.60
CA ASP A 38 16.13 -17.96 -7.67
C ASP A 38 17.29 -17.73 -6.68
N VAL A 39 17.59 -16.47 -6.32
CA VAL A 39 18.68 -16.13 -5.39
C VAL A 39 18.24 -16.23 -3.93
N PHE A 40 16.96 -15.95 -3.64
CA PHE A 40 16.43 -15.95 -2.27
C PHE A 40 15.82 -17.29 -1.85
N VAL A 41 15.43 -18.15 -2.80
CA VAL A 41 14.71 -19.40 -2.51
C VAL A 41 15.33 -20.57 -3.28
N LYS A 42 15.87 -21.55 -2.54
CA LYS A 42 16.52 -22.76 -3.06
C LYS A 42 15.62 -23.65 -3.95
N ASN A 43 14.29 -23.50 -3.87
CA ASN A 43 13.29 -24.24 -4.65
C ASN A 43 12.16 -23.31 -5.18
N PRO A 44 12.39 -22.59 -6.29
CA PRO A 44 11.46 -21.58 -6.82
C PRO A 44 10.14 -22.15 -7.37
N LYS A 45 10.07 -23.47 -7.67
CA LYS A 45 8.86 -24.14 -8.22
C LYS A 45 7.90 -24.72 -7.17
N SER A 46 8.20 -24.58 -5.88
CA SER A 46 7.37 -25.15 -4.82
C SER A 46 6.16 -24.24 -4.52
N ARG A 47 4.97 -24.82 -4.32
CA ARG A 47 3.77 -24.11 -3.84
C ARG A 47 4.04 -23.11 -2.69
N PRO A 48 4.88 -23.41 -1.68
CA PRO A 48 5.23 -22.46 -0.63
C PRO A 48 6.00 -21.21 -1.10
N ALA A 49 6.82 -21.30 -2.17
CA ALA A 49 7.53 -20.14 -2.70
C ALA A 49 6.58 -19.10 -3.32
N ALA A 50 5.46 -19.55 -3.93
CA ALA A 50 4.44 -18.66 -4.46
C ALA A 50 3.69 -17.90 -3.35
N VAL A 51 3.39 -18.57 -2.23
CA VAL A 51 2.76 -17.95 -1.06
C VAL A 51 3.68 -16.92 -0.42
N LEU A 52 4.99 -17.23 -0.31
CA LEU A 52 5.97 -16.27 0.21
C LEU A 52 6.06 -15.02 -0.68
N ARG A 53 6.06 -15.19 -2.01
CA ARG A 53 5.97 -14.09 -2.98
C ARG A 53 4.74 -13.21 -2.72
N LEU A 54 3.57 -13.83 -2.56
CA LEU A 54 2.33 -13.08 -2.29
C LEU A 54 2.40 -12.29 -0.98
N LEU A 55 2.89 -12.91 0.09
CA LEU A 55 3.04 -12.24 1.39
C LEU A 55 4.00 -11.05 1.30
N VAL A 56 5.13 -11.21 0.58
CA VAL A 56 6.08 -10.11 0.37
C VAL A 56 5.46 -9.00 -0.48
N ALA A 57 4.70 -9.33 -1.53
CA ALA A 57 3.98 -8.34 -2.34
C ALA A 57 3.02 -7.51 -1.48
N VAL A 58 2.22 -8.17 -0.62
CA VAL A 58 1.25 -7.51 0.24
C VAL A 58 1.95 -6.66 1.30
N ALA A 59 3.01 -7.17 1.94
CA ALA A 59 3.78 -6.43 2.94
C ALA A 59 4.43 -5.17 2.35
N LEU A 60 5.06 -5.29 1.17
CA LEU A 60 5.65 -4.14 0.46
C LEU A 60 4.58 -3.14 0.00
N GLY A 61 3.49 -3.63 -0.60
CA GLY A 61 2.39 -2.78 -1.06
C GLY A 61 1.76 -1.98 0.09
N TYR A 62 1.57 -2.63 1.25
CA TYR A 62 1.08 -1.98 2.45
C TYR A 62 2.05 -0.93 2.99
N GLN A 63 3.36 -1.21 3.04
CA GLN A 63 4.35 -0.21 3.46
C GLN A 63 4.38 1.00 2.54
N LEU A 64 4.33 0.79 1.22
CA LEU A 64 4.31 1.86 0.23
C LEU A 64 3.08 2.74 0.42
N MET A 65 1.92 2.11 0.61
CA MET A 65 0.66 2.79 0.86
C MET A 65 0.68 3.61 2.16
N LYS A 66 1.18 3.00 3.25
CA LYS A 66 1.33 3.67 4.53
C LYS A 66 2.25 4.88 4.41
N PHE A 67 3.37 4.74 3.69
CA PHE A 67 4.30 5.84 3.43
C PHE A 67 3.63 7.01 2.70
N VAL A 68 2.85 6.72 1.64
CA VAL A 68 2.13 7.77 0.91
C VAL A 68 1.09 8.46 1.80
N SER A 69 0.33 7.69 2.59
CA SER A 69 -0.66 8.25 3.52
C SER A 69 -0.01 9.13 4.59
N ASP A 70 1.11 8.70 5.17
CA ASP A 70 1.88 9.50 6.14
C ASP A 70 2.41 10.77 5.49
N TYR A 71 2.95 10.68 4.26
CA TYR A 71 3.46 11.84 3.53
C TYR A 71 2.37 12.88 3.25
N VAL A 72 1.19 12.46 2.80
CA VAL A 72 0.05 13.36 2.55
C VAL A 72 -0.41 14.02 3.85
N SER A 73 -0.48 13.25 4.95
CA SER A 73 -0.85 13.75 6.27
C SER A 73 0.14 14.83 6.77
N MET A 74 1.44 14.53 6.71
CA MET A 74 2.51 15.47 7.05
C MET A 74 2.49 16.72 6.17
N SER A 75 2.26 16.56 4.86
CA SER A 75 2.16 17.69 3.92
C SER A 75 0.94 18.57 4.21
N GLY A 76 -0.17 17.98 4.65
CA GLY A 76 -1.36 18.70 5.09
C GLY A 76 -1.10 19.55 6.35
N LEU A 77 -0.33 19.03 7.30
CA LEU A 77 0.09 19.80 8.49
C LEU A 77 0.99 20.98 8.11
N LEU A 78 1.85 20.82 7.10
CA LEU A 78 2.75 21.88 6.64
C LEU A 78 1.98 23.06 6.02
N LYS A 79 0.84 22.80 5.36
CA LYS A 79 -0.07 23.87 4.89
C LYS A 79 -0.74 24.65 6.02
N HIS A 80 -0.65 24.20 7.27
CA HIS A 80 -1.18 24.92 8.42
C HIS A 80 -0.14 25.88 9.05
N LEU A 81 1.12 25.80 8.62
CA LEU A 81 2.23 26.61 9.11
C LEU A 81 2.47 27.89 8.27
N PHE A 82 1.94 27.96 7.06
CA PHE A 82 2.06 29.09 6.12
C PHE A 82 0.68 29.48 5.61
#